data_AF-A0A965PKI1-F1
#
_entry.id   AF-A0A965PKI1-F1
#
_cell.length_a   1.000
_cell.length_b   1.000
_cell.length_c   1.000
_cell.angle_alpha   90.00
_cell.angle_beta   90.00
_cell.angle_gamma   90.00
#
_symmetry.space_group_name_H-M   'P 1'
#
loop_
_entity.id
_entity.type
_entity.pdbx_description
1 polymer ?
#
loop_
_entity_poly.entity_id
_entity_poly.type
_entity_poly.pdbx_seq_one_letter_code
_entity_poly.pdbx_strand_id
1 'polypeptide(L)'
;MINNLDAAIDAAYREAEAVEETARQIEARIIAAGGKPLLRQYGKPVDLAAIKKNITLVSQLNRHDPKLATYLGIQSGYQQQLEQEQAERKAAAERMAAATAALNQVNRAAAQSRYQHQLAGINPATGGRYF
;
A
#
# COMPACT_ATOMS: atom_id res chain seq x y z
N MET A 1 9.81 -41.05 -41.46
CA MET A 1 8.60 -40.26 -41.20
C MET A 1 8.56 -40.02 -39.71
N ILE A 2 8.70 -38.77 -39.27
CA ILE A 2 8.44 -38.41 -37.86
C ILE A 2 6.95 -38.69 -37.66
N ASN A 3 6.61 -39.63 -36.77
CA ASN A 3 5.22 -39.97 -36.53
C ASN A 3 4.52 -38.74 -35.93
N ASN A 4 3.38 -38.38 -36.49
CA ASN A 4 2.59 -37.21 -36.06
C ASN A 4 2.26 -37.26 -34.55
N LEU A 5 2.24 -38.47 -33.97
CA LEU A 5 2.09 -38.71 -32.54
C LEU A 5 3.31 -38.27 -31.72
N ASP A 6 4.53 -38.52 -32.17
CA ASP A 6 5.75 -38.14 -31.44
C ASP A 6 5.86 -36.60 -31.34
N ALA A 7 5.53 -35.91 -32.44
CA ALA A 7 5.47 -34.45 -32.46
C ALA A 7 4.38 -33.89 -31.50
N ALA A 8 3.23 -34.55 -31.41
CA ALA A 8 2.16 -34.16 -30.47
C ALA A 8 2.56 -34.40 -29.01
N ILE A 9 3.29 -35.49 -28.72
CA ILE A 9 3.82 -35.79 -27.39
C ILE A 9 4.85 -34.72 -26.97
N ASP A 10 5.79 -34.38 -27.85
CA ASP A 10 6.80 -33.35 -27.58
C ASP A 10 6.17 -31.98 -27.33
N ALA A 11 5.14 -31.63 -28.09
CA ALA A 11 4.39 -30.38 -27.89
C ALA A 11 3.70 -30.36 -26.52
N ALA A 12 2.95 -31.42 -26.18
CA ALA A 12 2.27 -31.54 -24.89
C ALA A 12 3.25 -31.50 -23.70
N TYR A 13 4.43 -32.08 -23.85
CA TYR A 13 5.49 -32.02 -22.84
C TYR A 13 5.98 -30.59 -22.60
N ARG A 14 6.29 -29.85 -23.66
CA ARG A 14 6.74 -28.45 -23.56
C ARG A 14 5.67 -27.54 -22.96
N GLU A 15 4.41 -27.74 -23.33
CA GLU A 15 3.29 -27.01 -22.74
C GLU A 15 3.17 -27.29 -21.24
N ALA A 16 3.31 -28.55 -20.82
CA ALA A 16 3.29 -28.93 -19.42
C ALA A 16 4.46 -28.30 -18.64
N GLU A 17 5.65 -28.21 -19.22
CA GLU A 17 6.79 -27.52 -18.59
C GLU A 17 6.55 -26.03 -18.40
N ALA A 18 6.03 -25.34 -19.43
CA ALA A 18 5.72 -23.90 -19.32
C ALA A 18 4.65 -23.63 -18.25
N VAL A 19 3.61 -24.47 -18.20
CA VAL A 19 2.58 -24.40 -17.15
C VAL A 19 3.21 -24.66 -15.77
N GLU A 20 4.14 -25.59 -15.66
CA GLU A 20 4.79 -25.91 -14.40
C GLU A 20 5.66 -24.76 -13.89
N GLU A 21 6.44 -24.11 -14.77
CA GLU A 21 7.27 -22.96 -14.40
C GLU A 21 6.43 -21.81 -13.84
N THR A 22 5.34 -21.46 -14.53
CA THR A 22 4.43 -20.41 -14.07
C THR A 22 3.76 -20.78 -12.76
N ALA A 23 3.34 -22.04 -12.61
CA ALA A 23 2.72 -22.52 -11.38
C ALA A 23 3.69 -22.50 -10.19
N ARG A 24 4.94 -22.92 -10.37
CA ARG A 24 5.98 -22.82 -9.32
C ARG A 24 6.26 -21.38 -8.91
N GLN A 25 6.27 -20.44 -9.85
CA GLN A 25 6.46 -19.02 -9.53
C GLN A 25 5.30 -18.47 -8.68
N ILE A 26 4.06 -18.85 -9.02
CA ILE A 26 2.88 -18.48 -8.23
C ILE A 26 2.96 -19.10 -6.83
N GLU A 27 3.32 -20.37 -6.71
CA GLU A 27 3.46 -21.08 -5.44
C GLU A 27 4.55 -20.47 -4.56
N ALA A 28 5.70 -20.11 -5.14
CA ALA A 28 6.78 -19.44 -4.42
C ALA A 28 6.34 -18.09 -3.85
N ARG A 29 5.55 -17.31 -4.61
CA ARG A 29 4.99 -16.05 -4.12
C ARG A 29 3.91 -16.25 -3.06
N ILE A 30 3.09 -17.30 -3.17
CA ILE A 30 2.15 -17.69 -2.12
C ILE A 30 2.90 -17.98 -0.81
N ILE A 31 4.00 -18.72 -0.88
CA ILE A 31 4.85 -19.02 0.28
C ILE A 31 5.46 -17.73 0.85
N ALA A 32 5.99 -16.86 -0.02
CA ALA A 32 6.57 -15.58 0.39
C ALA A 32 5.55 -14.64 1.08
N ALA A 33 4.27 -14.72 0.67
CA ALA A 33 3.17 -14.01 1.32
C ALA A 33 2.71 -14.65 2.64
N GLY A 34 3.34 -15.75 3.07
CA GLY A 34 3.02 -16.49 4.31
C GLY A 34 1.88 -17.50 4.16
N GLY A 35 1.46 -17.80 2.92
CA GLY A 35 0.40 -18.74 2.61
C GLY A 35 0.91 -20.14 2.29
N LYS A 36 0.02 -21.11 2.37
CA LYS A 36 0.29 -22.50 1.93
C LYS A 36 -0.28 -22.70 0.52
N PRO A 37 0.55 -23.11 -0.46
CA PRO A 37 0.06 -23.45 -1.79
C PRO A 37 -0.83 -24.70 -1.74
N LEU A 38 -1.77 -24.79 -2.66
CA LEU A 38 -2.65 -25.95 -2.78
C LEU A 38 -1.91 -27.10 -3.46
N LEU A 39 -2.25 -28.33 -3.07
CA LEU A 39 -1.72 -29.52 -3.72
C LEU A 39 -2.29 -29.63 -5.14
N ARG A 40 -1.40 -29.78 -6.12
CA ARG A 40 -1.72 -30.00 -7.53
C ARG A 40 -0.83 -31.08 -8.13
N GLN A 41 -1.24 -31.62 -9.26
CA GLN A 41 -0.42 -32.52 -10.07
C GLN A 41 0.57 -31.71 -10.94
N TYR A 42 1.70 -32.33 -11.28
CA TYR A 42 2.70 -31.74 -12.16
C TYR A 42 2.10 -31.39 -13.53
N GLY A 43 2.51 -30.25 -14.10
CA GLY A 43 2.04 -29.79 -15.40
C GLY A 43 0.59 -29.30 -15.41
N LYS A 44 -0.06 -29.20 -14.25
CA LYS A 44 -1.36 -28.54 -14.10
C LYS A 44 -1.21 -27.12 -13.58
N PRO A 45 -2.01 -26.18 -14.10
CA PRO A 45 -2.00 -24.81 -13.58
C PRO A 45 -2.56 -24.77 -12.16
N VAL A 46 -2.29 -23.68 -11.46
CA VAL A 46 -2.82 -23.43 -10.12
C VAL A 46 -4.34 -23.24 -10.18
N ASP A 47 -5.09 -23.95 -9.33
CA ASP A 47 -6.55 -23.86 -9.28
C ASP A 47 -7.02 -22.55 -8.63
N LEU A 48 -7.38 -21.59 -9.48
CA LEU A 48 -7.89 -20.28 -9.06
C LEU A 48 -9.21 -20.38 -8.30
N ALA A 49 -10.08 -21.34 -8.63
CA ALA A 49 -11.37 -21.49 -7.96
C ALA A 49 -11.15 -22.01 -6.53
N ALA A 50 -10.19 -22.90 -6.33
CA ALA A 50 -9.81 -23.37 -5.01
C ALA A 50 -9.12 -22.27 -4.18
N ILE A 51 -8.26 -21.43 -4.79
CA ILE A 51 -7.69 -20.25 -4.13
C ILE A 51 -8.79 -19.30 -3.66
N LYS A 52 -9.75 -18.97 -4.52
CA LYS A 52 -10.87 -18.06 -4.21
C LYS A 52 -11.71 -18.52 -3.01
N LYS A 53 -11.85 -19.84 -2.82
CA LYS A 53 -12.57 -20.42 -1.68
C LYS A 53 -11.77 -20.36 -0.37
N ASN A 54 -10.44 -20.21 -0.43
CA ASN A 54 -9.58 -20.12 0.75
C ASN A 54 -9.44 -18.66 1.21
N ILE A 55 -10.35 -18.22 2.08
CA ILE A 55 -10.42 -16.83 2.57
C ILE A 55 -9.10 -16.41 3.24
N THR A 56 -8.46 -17.30 4.00
CA THR A 56 -7.19 -17.01 4.69
C THR A 56 -6.08 -16.72 3.69
N LEU A 57 -5.95 -17.56 2.66
CA LEU A 57 -4.97 -17.37 1.60
C LEU A 57 -5.25 -16.07 0.82
N VAL A 58 -6.52 -15.80 0.48
CA VAL A 58 -6.92 -14.56 -0.19
C VAL A 58 -6.56 -13.34 0.67
N SER A 59 -6.79 -13.40 1.98
CA SER A 59 -6.46 -12.31 2.90
C SER A 59 -4.95 -12.06 2.98
N GLN A 60 -4.15 -13.13 3.11
CA GLN A 60 -2.68 -13.03 3.14
C GLN A 60 -2.13 -12.45 1.84
N LEU A 61 -2.62 -12.92 0.68
CA LEU A 61 -2.22 -12.40 -0.61
C LEU A 61 -2.58 -10.93 -0.77
N ASN A 62 -3.80 -10.52 -0.41
CA ASN A 62 -4.19 -9.11 -0.48
C ASN A 62 -3.34 -8.19 0.43
N ARG A 63 -2.86 -8.70 1.57
CA ARG A 63 -2.04 -7.93 2.51
C ARG A 63 -0.57 -7.86 2.09
N HIS A 64 0.02 -9.00 1.71
CA HIS A 64 1.47 -9.13 1.53
C HIS A 64 1.91 -9.13 0.07
N ASP A 65 1.05 -9.52 -0.87
CA ASP A 65 1.34 -9.51 -2.30
C ASP A 65 0.11 -9.09 -3.15
N PRO A 66 -0.23 -7.78 -3.12
CA PRO A 66 -1.40 -7.28 -3.82
C PRO A 66 -1.31 -7.47 -5.33
N LYS A 67 -0.10 -7.44 -5.91
CA LYS A 67 0.10 -7.65 -7.35
C LYS A 67 -0.29 -9.07 -7.76
N LEU A 68 0.08 -10.07 -6.95
CA LEU A 68 -0.36 -11.43 -7.18
C LEU A 68 -1.88 -11.57 -6.98
N ALA A 69 -2.45 -10.92 -5.96
CA ALA A 69 -3.90 -10.91 -5.75
C ALA A 69 -4.67 -10.31 -6.93
N THR A 70 -4.15 -9.23 -7.55
CA THR A 70 -4.70 -8.67 -8.80
C THR A 70 -4.62 -9.67 -9.94
N TYR A 71 -3.44 -10.27 -10.14
CA TYR A 71 -3.19 -11.25 -11.21
C TYR A 71 -4.12 -12.47 -11.13
N LEU A 72 -4.38 -12.96 -9.92
CA LEU A 72 -5.29 -14.09 -9.67
C LEU A 72 -6.78 -13.68 -9.66
N GLY A 73 -7.10 -12.39 -9.78
CA GLY A 73 -8.47 -11.87 -9.78
C GLY A 73 -9.19 -12.06 -8.44
N ILE A 74 -8.45 -11.91 -7.33
CA ILE A 74 -8.94 -12.07 -5.95
C ILE A 74 -8.75 -10.80 -5.10
N GLN A 75 -8.46 -9.67 -5.75
CA GLN A 75 -8.21 -8.42 -5.06
C GLN A 75 -9.48 -7.88 -4.41
N SER A 76 -9.39 -7.47 -3.13
CA SER A 76 -10.52 -6.96 -2.34
C SER A 76 -10.62 -5.43 -2.29
N GLY A 77 -9.69 -4.70 -2.92
CA GLY A 77 -9.58 -3.24 -2.82
C GLY A 77 -8.93 -2.73 -1.53
N TYR A 78 -8.54 -3.64 -0.61
CA TYR A 78 -7.93 -3.31 0.68
C TYR A 78 -6.73 -2.35 0.58
N GLN A 79 -5.84 -2.57 -0.39
CA GLN A 79 -4.68 -1.70 -0.58
C GLN A 79 -5.03 -0.29 -1.05
N GLN A 80 -6.03 -0.13 -1.92
CA GLN A 80 -6.47 1.20 -2.34
C GLN A 80 -7.03 2.00 -1.15
N GLN A 81 -7.79 1.33 -0.28
CA GLN A 81 -8.30 1.95 0.95
C GLN A 81 -7.16 2.35 1.89
N LEU A 82 -6.14 1.49 2.03
CA LEU A 82 -4.99 1.76 2.89
C LEU A 82 -4.14 2.93 2.37
N GLU A 83 -3.93 3.00 1.06
CA GLU A 83 -3.24 4.12 0.40
C GLU A 83 -4.01 5.44 0.57
N GLN A 84 -5.33 5.40 0.39
CA GLN A 84 -6.20 6.57 0.61
C GLN A 84 -6.13 7.05 2.06
N GLU A 85 -6.26 6.14 3.02
CA GLU A 85 -6.19 6.48 4.45
C GLU A 85 -4.81 7.09 4.81
N GLN A 86 -3.72 6.54 4.27
CA GLN A 86 -2.38 7.11 4.48
C GLN A 86 -2.24 8.50 3.86
N ALA A 87 -2.75 8.70 2.65
CA ALA A 87 -2.74 9.99 1.98
C ALA A 87 -3.55 11.03 2.76
N GLU A 88 -4.73 10.66 3.25
CA GLU A 88 -5.58 11.53 4.07
C GLU A 88 -4.91 11.91 5.39
N ARG A 89 -4.29 10.93 6.07
CA ARG A 89 -3.52 11.18 7.31
C ARG A 89 -2.36 12.14 7.06
N LYS A 90 -1.62 11.96 5.96
CA LYS A 90 -0.52 12.85 5.58
C LYS A 90 -1.01 14.26 5.29
N ALA A 91 -2.08 14.39 4.50
CA ALA A 91 -2.69 15.69 4.21
C ALA A 91 -3.27 16.38 5.46
N ALA A 92 -3.79 15.62 6.42
CA ALA A 92 -4.22 16.16 7.71
C ALA A 92 -3.03 16.68 8.52
N ALA A 93 -1.93 15.93 8.59
CA ALA A 93 -0.71 16.35 9.28
C ALA A 93 -0.11 17.62 8.67
N GLU A 94 -0.07 17.72 7.34
CA GLU A 94 0.41 18.91 6.62
C GLU A 94 -0.46 20.14 6.92
N ARG A 95 -1.79 19.98 6.93
CA ARG A 95 -2.72 21.06 7.31
C ARG A 95 -2.50 21.53 8.75
N MET A 96 -2.30 20.61 9.68
CA MET A 96 -1.99 20.96 11.07
C MET A 96 -0.67 21.70 11.19
N ALA A 97 0.39 21.23 10.52
CA ALA A 97 1.69 21.88 10.53
C ALA A 97 1.62 23.31 9.97
N ALA A 98 0.89 23.51 8.88
CA ALA A 98 0.66 24.84 8.30
C ALA A 98 -0.09 25.77 9.25
N ALA A 99 -1.14 25.28 9.92
CA ALA A 99 -1.87 26.04 10.92
C ALA A 99 -0.99 26.44 12.12
N THR A 100 -0.16 25.52 12.61
CA THR A 100 0.80 25.80 13.69
C THR A 100 1.84 26.83 13.26
N ALA A 101 2.35 26.74 12.03
CA ALA A 101 3.29 27.72 11.49
C ALA A 101 2.67 29.13 11.43
N ALA A 102 1.43 29.24 10.96
CA ALA A 102 0.70 30.51 10.91
C ALA A 102 0.47 31.09 12.33
N LEU A 103 0.04 30.27 13.29
CA LEU A 103 -0.13 30.70 14.69
C LEU A 103 1.19 31.18 15.31
N ASN A 104 2.29 30.49 15.03
CA ASN A 104 3.61 30.89 15.52
C ASN A 104 4.07 32.24 14.95
N GLN A 105 3.75 32.54 13.68
CA GLN A 105 4.04 33.85 13.10
C GLN A 105 3.24 34.96 13.79
N VAL A 106 1.95 34.76 14.02
CA VAL A 106 1.09 35.71 14.74
C VAL A 106 1.60 35.93 16.16
N ASN A 107 1.95 34.86 16.87
CA ASN A 107 2.48 34.94 18.23
C ASN A 107 3.81 35.70 18.31
N ARG A 108 4.70 35.50 17.33
CA ARG A 108 5.97 36.24 17.23
C ARG A 108 5.74 37.72 16.97
N ALA A 109 4.86 38.08 16.03
CA ALA A 109 4.52 39.47 15.75
C ALA A 109 3.91 40.16 16.99
N ALA A 110 2.97 39.51 17.66
CA ALA A 110 2.36 40.03 18.88
C ALA A 110 3.39 40.21 20.02
N ALA A 111 4.34 39.29 20.16
CA ALA A 111 5.43 39.41 21.12
C ALA A 111 6.35 40.61 20.82
N GLN A 112 6.69 40.83 19.54
CA GLN A 112 7.47 41.99 19.11
C GLN A 112 6.73 43.30 19.39
N SER A 113 5.43 43.39 19.10
CA SER A 113 4.63 44.59 19.42
C SER A 113 4.62 44.87 20.92
N ARG A 114 4.39 43.86 21.77
CA ARG A 114 4.46 44.00 23.23
C ARG A 114 5.81 44.53 23.70
N TYR A 115 6.90 44.00 23.15
CA TYR A 115 8.26 44.45 23.45
C TYR A 115 8.48 45.92 23.07
N GLN A 116 8.03 46.34 21.88
CA GLN A 116 8.12 47.73 21.44
C GLN A 116 7.30 48.68 22.32
N HIS A 117 6.07 48.31 22.67
CA HIS A 117 5.24 49.12 23.57
C HIS A 117 5.88 49.26 24.95
N GLN A 118 6.47 48.19 25.49
CA GLN A 118 7.18 48.22 26.77
C GLN A 118 8.39 49.16 26.72
N LEU A 119 9.21 49.11 25.66
CA LEU A 119 10.34 50.03 25.47
C LEU A 119 9.89 51.49 25.36
N ALA A 120 8.76 51.74 24.68
CA ALA A 120 8.19 53.07 24.54
C ALA A 120 7.47 53.58 25.81
N GLY A 121 7.44 52.77 26.88
CA GLY A 121 6.74 53.09 28.12
C GLY A 121 5.22 53.13 27.96
N ILE A 122 4.64 52.48 26.95
CA ILE A 122 3.21 52.42 26.69
C ILE A 122 2.64 51.15 27.33
N ASN A 123 1.63 51.30 28.20
CA ASN A 123 0.89 50.18 28.77
C ASN A 123 0.12 49.44 27.66
N PRO A 124 0.40 48.15 27.41
CA PRO A 124 -0.23 47.40 26.33
C PRO A 124 -1.74 47.13 26.53
N ALA A 125 -2.28 47.29 27.75
CA ALA A 125 -3.69 47.07 28.05
C ALA A 125 -4.57 48.32 27.91
N THR A 126 -4.01 49.52 28.10
CA THR A 126 -4.76 50.80 28.10
C THR A 126 -4.27 51.80 27.05
N GLY A 127 -3.14 51.54 26.38
CA GLY A 127 -2.55 52.44 25.36
C GLY A 127 -1.97 53.73 25.92
N GLY A 128 -2.13 54.00 27.22
CA GLY A 128 -1.53 55.14 27.93
C GLY A 128 -0.07 54.88 28.27
N ARG A 129 0.72 55.95 28.37
CA ARG A 129 2.13 55.84 28.82
C ARG A 129 2.20 55.71 30.34
N TYR A 130 3.17 54.96 30.86
CA TYR A 130 3.52 54.92 32.28
C TYR A 130 4.18 56.26 32.66
N PHE A 131 3.35 57.29 32.81
CA PHE A 131 3.67 58.55 33.48
C PHE A 131 2.61 58.78 34.56
#